data_AF-A0A1A7X521-F1
#
_entry.id   AF-A0A1A7X521-F1
#
_cell.length_a   1.000
_cell.length_b   1.000
_cell.length_c   1.000
_cell.angle_alpha   90.00
_cell.angle_beta   90.00
_cell.angle_gamma   90.00
#
_symmetry.space_group_name_H-M   'P 1'
#
loop_
_entity.id
_entity.type
_entity.pdbx_description
1 polymer ?
#
loop_
_entity_poly.entity_id
_entity_poly.type
_entity_poly.pdbx_seq_one_letter_code
_entity_poly.pdbx_strand_id
1 'polypeptide(L)'
;CFVCQDKSSGYHYGVSACEGCKGFFRRSIQKNMVYTCHRDKNCIINKVTRNRCQYCRLQKCFAVGMSKESVRNDRNKKKKESPKPELEESYELTAELE
;
A
#
# COMPACT_ATOMS: atom_id res chain seq x y z
N CYS A 1 4.82 -7.05 15.81
CA CYS A 1 4.73 -7.43 14.38
C CYS A 1 4.50 -8.93 14.25
N PHE A 2 3.27 -9.34 13.91
CA PHE A 2 2.92 -10.77 13.84
C PHE A 2 3.70 -11.57 12.77
N VAL A 3 4.31 -10.89 11.79
CA VAL A 3 5.13 -11.56 10.77
C VAL A 3 6.52 -11.96 11.31
N CYS A 4 7.25 -11.06 11.96
CA CYS A 4 8.66 -11.26 12.29
C CYS A 4 9.02 -11.03 13.76
N GLN A 5 8.04 -10.84 14.64
CA GLN A 5 8.21 -10.58 16.07
C GLN A 5 9.02 -9.32 16.43
N ASP A 6 9.30 -8.45 15.46
CA ASP A 6 9.85 -7.12 15.70
C ASP A 6 8.81 -6.16 16.29
N LYS A 7 9.25 -5.04 16.87
CA LYS A 7 8.37 -4.01 17.43
C LYS A 7 7.40 -3.50 16.35
N SER A 8 6.10 -3.58 16.62
CA SER A 8 5.07 -3.02 15.74
C SER A 8 5.09 -1.50 15.77
N SER A 9 4.79 -0.88 14.64
CA SER A 9 4.51 0.56 14.53
C SER A 9 3.01 0.86 14.44
N GLY A 10 2.16 -0.17 14.40
CA GLY A 10 0.71 -0.05 14.30
C GLY A 10 0.11 -1.15 13.44
N TYR A 11 -1.15 -0.96 13.03
CA TYR A 11 -1.83 -1.83 12.07
C TYR A 11 -1.51 -1.41 10.64
N HIS A 12 -1.02 -2.35 9.84
CA HIS A 12 -0.74 -2.16 8.43
C HIS A 12 -1.35 -3.29 7.63
N TYR A 13 -2.20 -2.94 6.66
CA TYR A 13 -2.90 -3.91 5.80
C TYR A 13 -3.70 -4.97 6.59
N GLY A 14 -4.33 -4.56 7.71
CA GLY A 14 -5.16 -5.43 8.55
C GLY A 14 -4.45 -6.09 9.73
N VAL A 15 -3.12 -5.99 9.84
CA VAL A 15 -2.35 -6.73 10.87
C VAL A 15 -1.39 -5.81 11.62
N SER A 16 -1.20 -6.04 12.93
CA SER A 16 -0.15 -5.37 13.70
C SER A 16 1.24 -5.75 13.18
N ALA A 17 1.92 -4.81 12.53
CA ALA A 17 3.17 -5.05 11.80
C ALA A 17 4.22 -3.95 12.04
N CYS A 18 5.49 -4.27 11.76
CA CYS A 18 6.57 -3.31 11.76
C CYS A 18 6.72 -2.64 10.38
N GLU A 19 7.36 -1.48 10.32
CA GLU A 19 7.62 -0.75 9.07
C GLU A 19 8.33 -1.60 8.01
N GLY A 20 9.23 -2.49 8.44
CA GLY A 20 9.94 -3.39 7.53
C GLY A 20 9.02 -4.38 6.80
N CYS A 21 8.02 -4.95 7.50
CA CYS A 21 7.08 -5.89 6.88
C CYS A 21 5.97 -5.18 6.11
N LYS A 22 5.51 -4.01 6.59
CA LYS A 22 4.64 -3.10 5.86
C LYS A 22 5.23 -2.75 4.49
N GLY A 23 6.44 -2.21 4.46
CA GLY A 23 7.10 -1.78 3.22
C GLY A 23 7.41 -2.95 2.28
N PHE A 24 7.80 -4.10 2.83
CA PHE A 24 7.99 -5.32 2.05
C PHE A 24 6.69 -5.75 1.37
N PHE A 25 5.62 -5.95 2.15
CA PHE A 25 4.32 -6.39 1.64
C PHE A 25 3.78 -5.46 0.55
N ARG A 26 3.80 -4.13 0.79
CA ARG A 26 3.38 -3.13 -0.19
C ARG A 26 4.11 -3.28 -1.53
N ARG A 27 5.44 -3.38 -1.51
CA ARG A 27 6.24 -3.52 -2.74
C ARG A 27 5.98 -4.85 -3.44
N SER A 28 5.82 -5.92 -2.67
CA SER A 28 5.52 -7.24 -3.23
C SER A 28 4.18 -7.25 -3.95
N ILE A 29 3.14 -6.64 -3.38
CA ILE A 29 1.82 -6.55 -4.01
C ILE A 29 1.83 -5.60 -5.21
N GLN A 30 2.31 -4.36 -5.06
CA GLN A 30 2.25 -3.34 -6.12
C GLN A 30 3.03 -3.73 -7.38
N LYS A 31 4.11 -4.49 -7.23
CA LYS A 31 4.93 -4.96 -8.35
C LYS A 31 4.59 -6.38 -8.78
N ASN A 32 3.56 -7.01 -8.20
CA ASN A 32 3.21 -8.42 -8.41
C ASN A 32 4.44 -9.33 -8.33
N MET A 33 5.26 -9.13 -7.29
CA MET A 33 6.50 -9.87 -7.12
C MET A 33 6.22 -11.35 -6.90
N VAL A 34 6.87 -12.20 -7.69
CA VAL A 34 6.91 -13.64 -7.48
C VAL A 34 8.27 -13.99 -6.89
N TYR A 35 8.27 -14.69 -5.76
CA TYR A 35 9.49 -15.12 -5.08
C TYR A 35 9.56 -16.65 -5.06
N THR A 36 10.78 -17.19 -5.02
CA THR A 36 11.02 -18.63 -4.88
C THR A 36 11.72 -18.90 -3.55
N CYS A 37 11.36 -19.99 -2.89
CA CYS A 37 12.13 -20.51 -1.77
C CYS A 37 13.15 -21.53 -2.29
N HIS A 38 14.40 -21.44 -1.82
CA HIS A 38 15.47 -22.38 -2.15
C HIS A 38 15.70 -23.44 -1.06
N ARG A 39 14.69 -23.66 -0.21
CA ARG A 39 14.64 -24.63 0.90
C ARG A 39 13.23 -25.24 0.93
N ASP A 40 12.82 -25.81 2.05
CA ASP A 40 11.55 -26.52 2.20
C ASP A 40 10.31 -25.62 2.41
N LYS A 41 10.35 -24.37 1.92
CA LYS A 41 9.25 -23.39 2.07
C LYS A 41 8.82 -23.08 3.52
N ASN A 42 9.61 -23.50 4.51
CA ASN A 42 9.35 -23.36 5.95
C ASN A 42 10.43 -22.51 6.66
N CYS A 43 10.92 -21.45 6.01
CA CYS A 43 11.98 -20.63 6.59
C CYS A 43 11.48 -19.87 7.82
N ILE A 44 12.24 -19.91 8.93
CA ILE A 44 11.94 -19.13 10.13
C ILE A 44 12.03 -17.63 9.81
N ILE A 45 10.95 -16.90 10.07
CA ILE A 45 10.86 -15.45 9.88
C ILE A 45 10.84 -14.75 11.24
N ASN A 46 11.96 -14.13 11.60
CA ASN A 46 12.11 -13.27 12.78
C ASN A 46 12.84 -11.94 12.40
N LYS A 47 13.07 -11.05 13.37
CA LYS A 47 13.73 -9.75 13.14
C LYS A 47 15.06 -9.86 12.37
N VAL A 48 15.85 -10.89 12.67
CA VAL A 48 17.18 -11.13 12.10
C VAL A 48 17.10 -11.85 10.75
N THR A 49 16.24 -12.85 10.63
CA THR A 49 16.21 -13.77 9.46
C THR A 49 15.20 -13.39 8.39
N ARG A 50 14.31 -12.42 8.63
CA ARG A 50 13.20 -12.07 7.70
C ARG A 50 13.64 -11.77 6.26
N ASN A 51 14.87 -11.33 6.04
CA ASN A 51 15.38 -11.03 4.70
C ASN A 51 16.01 -12.23 3.98
N ARG A 52 16.25 -13.36 4.67
CA ARG A 52 16.89 -14.55 4.09
C ARG A 52 16.01 -15.27 3.07
N CYS A 53 14.69 -15.16 3.16
CA CYS A 53 13.77 -15.76 2.19
C CYS A 53 12.53 -14.89 2.00
N GLN A 54 12.44 -14.24 0.84
CA GLN A 54 11.32 -13.37 0.49
C GLN A 54 10.03 -14.16 0.30
N TYR A 55 10.10 -15.37 -0.26
CA TYR A 55 8.95 -16.25 -0.42
C TYR A 55 8.28 -16.53 0.93
N CYS A 56 9.02 -17.10 1.89
CA CYS A 56 8.47 -17.47 3.19
C CYS A 56 7.98 -16.24 3.97
N ARG A 57 8.66 -15.10 3.81
CA ARG A 57 8.22 -13.84 4.42
C ARG A 57 6.88 -13.38 3.85
N LEU A 58 6.71 -13.41 2.53
CA LEU A 58 5.47 -13.00 1.88
C LEU A 58 4.33 -13.97 2.19
N GLN A 59 4.59 -15.28 2.17
CA GLN A 59 3.62 -16.28 2.59
C GLN A 59 3.19 -16.07 4.04
N LYS A 60 4.13 -15.79 4.96
CA LYS A 60 3.78 -15.47 6.34
C LYS A 60 2.98 -14.18 6.48
N CYS A 61 3.23 -13.16 5.66
CA CYS A 61 2.38 -11.95 5.63
C CYS A 61 0.92 -12.31 5.35
N PHE A 62 0.66 -13.14 4.34
CA PHE A 62 -0.71 -13.60 4.05
C PHE A 62 -1.26 -14.48 5.16
N ALA A 63 -0.47 -15.42 5.68
CA ALA A 63 -0.90 -16.34 6.72
C ALA A 63 -1.33 -15.64 8.01
N VAL A 64 -0.73 -14.49 8.36
CA VAL A 64 -1.14 -13.68 9.52
C VAL A 64 -2.27 -12.69 9.20
N GLY A 65 -2.77 -12.65 7.97
CA GLY A 65 -3.94 -11.86 7.58
C GLY A 65 -3.65 -10.52 6.88
N MET A 66 -2.45 -10.28 6.34
CA MET A 66 -2.23 -9.05 5.56
C MET A 66 -3.04 -9.07 4.26
N SER A 67 -3.94 -8.10 4.08
CA SER A 67 -4.84 -8.00 2.92
C SER A 67 -4.16 -7.35 1.72
N LYS A 68 -4.18 -8.05 0.58
CA LYS A 68 -3.69 -7.53 -0.72
C LYS A 68 -4.53 -6.36 -1.21
N GLU A 69 -5.84 -6.43 -0.97
CA GLU A 69 -6.87 -5.48 -1.37
C GLU A 69 -6.67 -4.12 -0.69
N SER A 70 -6.10 -4.13 0.51
CA SER A 70 -5.74 -2.92 1.26
C SER A 70 -4.55 -2.17 0.65
N VAL A 71 -3.85 -2.74 -0.34
CA VAL A 71 -2.73 -2.09 -1.02
C VAL A 71 -3.25 -1.33 -2.24
N ARG A 72 -3.40 -0.01 -2.10
CA ARG A 72 -3.78 0.87 -3.21
C ARG A 72 -2.71 0.91 -4.29
N ASN A 73 -3.13 0.86 -5.55
CA ASN A 73 -2.25 0.98 -6.71
C ASN A 73 -2.23 2.42 -7.20
N ASP A 74 -1.58 3.32 -6.45
CA ASP A 74 -1.58 4.77 -6.71
C ASP A 74 -0.79 5.20 -7.97
N ARG A 75 -0.30 4.25 -8.77
CA ARG A 75 0.44 4.53 -10.02
C ARG A 75 -0.41 5.18 -11.11
N ASN A 76 -1.73 5.29 -10.93
CA ASN A 76 -2.63 5.92 -11.92
C ASN A 76 -3.09 7.34 -11.56
N LYS A 77 -2.45 8.06 -10.63
CA LYS A 77 -2.61 9.52 -10.57
C LYS A 77 -1.92 10.14 -11.79
N LYS A 78 -2.65 10.19 -12.92
CA LYS A 78 -2.49 11.26 -13.91
C LYS A 78 -2.34 12.56 -13.13
N LYS A 79 -1.32 13.35 -13.48
CA LYS A 79 -1.09 14.70 -12.93
C LYS A 79 -2.44 15.41 -12.85
N LYS A 80 -2.88 15.80 -11.66
CA LYS A 80 -4.01 16.72 -11.53
C LYS A 80 -3.60 17.97 -12.29
N GLU A 81 -4.26 18.26 -13.41
CA GLU A 81 -4.27 19.62 -13.95
C GLU A 81 -4.73 20.54 -12.81
N SER A 82 -3.90 21.52 -12.51
CA SER A 82 -4.23 22.63 -11.62
C SER A 82 -5.48 23.35 -12.14
N PRO A 83 -6.49 23.65 -11.30
CA PRO A 83 -7.55 24.56 -11.71
C PRO A 83 -6.93 25.94 -11.98
N LYS A 84 -7.08 26.45 -13.22
CA LYS A 84 -6.77 27.86 -13.52
C LYS A 84 -7.81 28.76 -12.81
N PRO A 85 -7.41 29.90 -12.21
CA PRO A 85 -8.34 30.91 -11.72
C PRO A 85 -8.73 31.89 -12.85
N GLU A 86 -9.94 32.47 -12.74
CA GLU A 86 -10.53 33.66 -13.40
C GLU A 86 -12.00 33.35 -13.73
N LEU A 87 -13.02 34.18 -13.52
CA LEU A 87 -13.19 35.50 -12.91
C LEU A 87 -14.71 35.69 -12.74
N GLU A 88 -15.14 36.49 -11.77
CA GLU A 88 -16.54 36.95 -11.59
C GLU A 88 -17.12 37.59 -12.86
N GLU A 89 -18.39 37.31 -13.18
CA GLU A 89 -19.29 38.37 -13.62
C GLU A 89 -20.75 38.07 -13.23
N SER A 90 -21.47 39.15 -12.96
CA SER A 90 -22.60 39.31 -12.06
C SER A 90 -23.99 39.05 -12.65
N TYR A 91 -24.95 38.71 -11.77
CA TYR A 91 -26.40 38.97 -11.88
C TYR A 91 -26.67 40.44 -12.31
N GLU A 92 -27.74 40.88 -13.00
CA GLU A 92 -29.08 40.38 -13.27
C GLU A 92 -29.71 41.17 -14.45
N LEU A 93 -30.87 40.68 -14.86
CA LEU A 93 -31.82 41.07 -15.89
C LEU A 93 -32.34 42.53 -15.82
N THR A 94 -32.36 43.25 -16.96
CA THR A 94 -33.27 44.40 -17.15
C THR A 94 -33.94 44.36 -18.53
N ALA A 95 -35.26 44.14 -18.46
CA ALA A 95 -36.35 44.52 -19.35
C ALA A 95 -36.04 45.12 -20.73
N GLU A 96 -36.58 44.48 -21.79
CA GLU A 96 -37.07 45.20 -22.97
C GLU A 96 -38.58 44.94 -23.15
N LEU A 97 -39.30 46.05 -23.24
CA LEU A 97 -40.64 46.22 -23.80
C LEU A 97 -40.45 46.55 -25.29
N GLU A 98 -41.05 45.76 -26.18
CA GLU A 98 -41.92 46.15 -27.31
C GLU A 98 -42.20 44.93 -28.21
#